data_AF-A0A8S3SWD9-F1
#
_entry.id   AF-A0A8S3SWD9-F1
#
_cell.length_a   1.000
_cell.length_b   1.000
_cell.length_c   1.000
_cell.angle_alpha   90.00
_cell.angle_beta   90.00
_cell.angle_gamma   90.00
#
_symmetry.space_group_name_H-M   'P 1'
#
loop_
_entity.id
_entity.type
_entity.pdbx_description
1 polymer ?
#
loop_
_entity_poly.entity_id
_entity_poly.type
_entity_poly.pdbx_seq_one_letter_code
_entity_poly.pdbx_strand_id
1 'polypeptide(L)'
;MFKGFDLLRDDIEFDLSTENVYDQPLFCNPNVLFDGKTVIWYDFINAGIVQVKDICYEVIEGFLPEMAIVEMIQNVTNHCDINSIVKRYNTLKVVLPKEWTEIIHKNIHRRNVSRSININVIFKDKLSEFSMCSTKELYLLLTSKLCQHPICYKKWTEVFEIEENDLCKVWKNVNFYWKPSILMDLDFKIAHYCIFTNSKLMTMKLINYNVCDVCEKEVENITHLFLLCSELVEFHLFMQQKLSVLFDNVDSDKIDNLVYEEVFMFGLFGSIKGVNEFCQFHVICSEILYLQKKEFT
;
A
#
# COMPACT_ATOMS: atom_id res chain seq x y z
N MET A 1 -27.35 17.05 -34.05
CA MET A 1 -26.89 18.02 -33.04
C MET A 1 -25.40 17.72 -32.91
N PHE A 2 -24.49 18.33 -33.68
CA PHE A 2 -24.16 19.75 -33.80
C PHE A 2 -23.94 20.15 -35.27
N LYS A 3 -24.64 21.19 -35.74
CA LYS A 3 -24.35 21.90 -37.00
C LYS A 3 -23.76 23.26 -36.59
N GLY A 4 -22.49 23.51 -36.89
CA GLY A 4 -21.89 24.81 -36.55
C GLY A 4 -20.36 24.88 -36.56
N PHE A 5 -19.66 24.10 -37.40
CA PHE A 5 -18.19 24.18 -37.51
C PHE A 5 -17.67 24.58 -38.90
N ASP A 6 -18.54 24.98 -39.84
CA ASP A 6 -18.15 25.32 -41.22
C ASP A 6 -17.92 26.83 -41.46
N LEU A 7 -17.74 27.66 -40.42
CA LEU A 7 -17.64 29.13 -40.59
C LEU A 7 -16.46 29.80 -39.86
N LEU A 8 -15.36 29.09 -39.62
CA LEU A 8 -14.13 29.70 -39.10
C LEU A 8 -12.90 29.29 -39.92
N ARG A 9 -12.97 29.51 -41.23
CA ARG A 9 -11.79 29.56 -42.08
C ARG A 9 -11.65 30.98 -42.60
N ASP A 10 -10.42 31.45 -42.54
CA ASP A 10 -9.92 32.72 -43.02
C ASP A 10 -9.87 33.79 -41.92
N ASP A 11 -8.64 34.10 -41.52
CA ASP A 11 -8.18 35.22 -40.68
C ASP A 11 -8.15 35.03 -39.14
N ILE A 12 -7.49 33.95 -38.67
CA ILE A 12 -6.86 34.00 -37.33
C ILE A 12 -5.41 34.48 -37.53
N GLU A 13 -5.14 35.75 -37.21
CA GLU A 13 -3.76 36.23 -37.03
C GLU A 13 -3.18 35.60 -35.76
N PHE A 14 -2.15 34.77 -35.93
CA PHE A 14 -1.46 34.12 -34.83
C PHE A 14 -0.29 35.02 -34.38
N ASP A 15 -0.41 35.58 -33.18
CA ASP A 15 0.68 36.34 -32.56
C ASP A 15 1.75 35.39 -31.99
N LEU A 16 3.02 35.67 -32.33
CA LEU A 16 4.19 34.81 -32.08
C LEU A 16 4.96 35.20 -30.80
N SER A 17 4.33 35.93 -29.88
CA SER A 17 4.93 36.24 -28.57
C SER A 17 5.03 34.99 -27.66
N THR A 18 6.00 34.97 -26.74
CA THR A 18 6.26 33.82 -25.85
C THR A 18 5.07 33.45 -24.96
N GLU A 19 4.31 34.43 -24.49
CA GLU A 19 3.07 34.18 -23.75
C GLU A 19 2.00 33.52 -24.64
N ASN A 20 1.99 33.85 -25.92
CA ASN A 20 0.99 33.34 -26.86
C ASN A 20 1.23 31.88 -27.25
N VAL A 21 2.50 31.46 -27.45
CA VAL A 21 2.85 30.09 -27.88
C VAL A 21 2.34 29.02 -26.91
N TYR A 22 2.46 29.24 -25.61
CA TYR A 22 2.05 28.25 -24.60
C TYR A 22 0.54 28.07 -24.49
N ASP A 23 -0.22 29.11 -24.84
CA ASP A 23 -1.68 29.08 -24.85
C ASP A 23 -2.28 28.61 -26.19
N GLN A 24 -1.44 28.37 -27.20
CA GLN A 24 -1.89 27.83 -28.48
C GLN A 24 -2.51 26.42 -28.32
N PRO A 25 -3.64 26.14 -29.01
CA PRO A 25 -4.23 24.81 -29.00
C PRO A 25 -3.34 23.82 -29.74
N LEU A 26 -3.22 22.59 -29.21
CA LEU A 26 -2.51 21.49 -29.87
C LEU A 26 -3.34 20.84 -30.98
N PHE A 27 -4.65 20.77 -30.78
CA PHE A 27 -5.60 20.09 -31.68
C PHE A 27 -6.43 21.09 -32.47
N CYS A 28 -6.85 20.70 -33.67
CA CYS A 28 -7.57 21.59 -34.61
C CYS A 28 -6.82 22.88 -34.96
N ASN A 29 -5.50 22.95 -34.73
CA ASN A 29 -4.70 24.13 -35.02
C ASN A 29 -4.09 24.04 -36.43
N PRO A 30 -4.34 25.01 -37.33
CA PRO A 30 -3.80 24.99 -38.69
C PRO A 30 -2.28 25.10 -38.76
N ASN A 31 -1.61 25.52 -37.68
CA ASN A 31 -0.15 25.52 -37.58
C ASN A 31 0.42 24.16 -37.11
N VAL A 32 -0.42 23.24 -36.65
CA VAL A 32 -0.04 21.90 -36.18
C VAL A 32 -0.65 20.87 -37.11
N LEU A 33 0.07 20.57 -38.20
CA LEU A 33 -0.41 19.71 -39.28
C LEU A 33 0.36 18.39 -39.33
N PHE A 34 -0.39 17.28 -39.33
CA PHE A 34 0.12 15.96 -39.67
C PHE A 34 -0.45 15.55 -41.02
N ASP A 35 0.42 15.29 -42.00
CA ASP A 35 0.02 14.92 -43.37
C ASP A 35 -0.98 15.94 -44.00
N GLY A 36 -0.73 17.23 -43.78
CA GLY A 36 -1.55 18.33 -44.30
C GLY A 36 -2.92 18.49 -43.63
N LYS A 37 -3.21 17.76 -42.55
CA LYS A 37 -4.46 17.85 -41.78
C LYS A 37 -4.20 18.21 -40.33
N THR A 38 -5.16 18.88 -39.71
CA THR A 38 -5.11 19.15 -38.28
C THR A 38 -5.24 17.85 -37.48
N VAL A 39 -4.50 17.76 -36.39
CA VAL A 39 -4.50 16.60 -35.50
C VAL A 39 -5.68 16.68 -34.53
N ILE A 40 -6.34 15.55 -34.26
CA ILE A 40 -7.35 15.40 -33.21
C ILE A 40 -7.19 14.01 -32.57
N TRP A 41 -6.82 13.96 -31.29
CA TRP A 41 -6.73 12.73 -30.51
C TRP A 41 -7.55 12.85 -29.22
N TYR A 42 -8.70 12.17 -29.20
CA TYR A 42 -9.69 12.31 -28.12
C TYR A 42 -9.20 11.86 -26.75
N ASP A 43 -8.32 10.87 -26.69
CA ASP A 43 -7.71 10.40 -25.45
C ASP A 43 -6.77 11.44 -24.83
N PHE A 44 -6.01 12.18 -25.63
CA PHE A 44 -5.22 13.33 -25.16
C PHE A 44 -6.11 14.45 -24.64
N ILE A 45 -7.17 14.79 -25.39
CA ILE A 45 -8.15 15.81 -24.99
C ILE A 45 -8.84 15.43 -23.68
N ASN A 46 -9.29 14.17 -23.56
CA ASN A 46 -9.93 13.66 -22.34
C ASN A 46 -8.98 13.64 -21.14
N ALA A 47 -7.68 13.50 -21.37
CA ALA A 47 -6.64 13.61 -20.35
C ALA A 47 -6.32 15.06 -19.95
N GLY A 48 -7.01 16.04 -20.54
CA GLY A 48 -6.80 17.46 -20.29
C GLY A 48 -5.56 18.03 -21.00
N ILE A 49 -4.97 17.29 -21.93
CA ILE A 49 -3.86 17.77 -22.77
C ILE A 49 -4.51 18.48 -23.95
N VAL A 50 -4.51 19.81 -23.98
CA VAL A 50 -5.24 20.59 -25.01
C VAL A 50 -4.43 21.75 -25.58
N GLN A 51 -3.50 22.30 -24.80
CA GLN A 51 -2.65 23.43 -25.16
C GLN A 51 -1.17 23.05 -25.10
N VAL A 52 -0.33 23.84 -25.76
CA VAL A 52 1.12 23.62 -25.80
C VAL A 52 1.72 23.55 -24.39
N LYS A 53 1.26 24.37 -23.44
CA LYS A 53 1.72 24.31 -22.04
C LYS A 53 1.45 22.97 -21.34
N ASP A 54 0.47 22.19 -21.77
CA ASP A 54 0.10 20.93 -21.10
C ASP A 54 1.08 19.80 -21.40
N ILE A 55 1.95 19.98 -22.39
CA ILE A 55 3.02 19.04 -22.75
C ILE A 55 4.42 19.54 -22.36
N CYS A 56 4.51 20.64 -21.62
CA CYS A 56 5.76 21.29 -21.22
C CYS A 56 5.95 21.29 -19.71
N TYR A 57 7.19 21.38 -19.26
CA TYR A 57 7.50 21.56 -17.84
C TYR A 57 7.19 23.00 -17.38
N GLU A 58 6.72 23.14 -16.14
CA GLU A 58 6.47 24.46 -15.53
C GLU A 58 7.72 25.06 -14.87
N VAL A 59 8.69 24.21 -14.51
CA VAL A 59 9.85 24.58 -13.67
C VAL A 59 11.19 24.49 -14.39
N ILE A 60 11.25 23.75 -15.50
CA ILE A 60 12.42 23.61 -16.38
C ILE A 60 11.98 23.83 -17.82
N GLU A 61 12.93 24.12 -18.70
CA GLU A 61 12.69 24.25 -20.13
C GLU A 61 12.47 22.88 -20.80
N GLY A 62 11.68 22.85 -21.86
CA GLY A 62 11.43 21.65 -22.65
C GLY A 62 10.11 20.91 -22.37
N PHE A 63 9.96 19.81 -23.10
CA PHE A 63 8.78 18.96 -23.09
C PHE A 63 8.78 17.96 -21.93
N LEU A 64 7.57 17.56 -21.50
CA LEU A 64 7.38 16.45 -20.57
C LEU A 64 7.93 15.13 -21.16
N PRO A 65 8.38 14.20 -20.30
CA PRO A 65 8.86 12.90 -20.74
C PRO A 65 7.67 12.05 -21.20
N GLU A 66 7.94 11.11 -22.10
CA GLU A 66 6.90 10.29 -22.74
C GLU A 66 6.02 9.57 -21.72
N MET A 67 6.62 9.04 -20.65
CA MET A 67 5.91 8.33 -19.59
C MET A 67 4.96 9.22 -18.80
N ALA A 68 5.26 10.52 -18.63
CA ALA A 68 4.32 11.43 -17.97
C ALA A 68 3.02 11.59 -18.78
N ILE A 69 3.13 11.68 -20.11
CA ILE A 69 1.98 11.74 -21.01
C ILE A 69 1.18 10.42 -20.98
N VAL A 70 1.87 9.28 -20.95
CA VAL A 70 1.24 7.96 -20.83
C VAL A 70 0.42 7.87 -19.54
N GLU A 71 1.01 8.25 -18.40
CA GLU A 71 0.33 8.25 -17.10
C GLU A 71 -0.90 9.16 -17.08
N MET A 72 -0.79 10.38 -17.63
CA MET A 72 -1.90 11.32 -17.74
C MET A 72 -3.09 10.72 -18.50
N ILE A 73 -2.83 10.01 -19.62
CA ILE A 73 -3.88 9.41 -20.45
C ILE A 73 -4.46 8.14 -19.81
N GLN A 74 -3.62 7.29 -19.22
CA GLN A 74 -4.07 6.06 -18.56
C GLN A 74 -4.93 6.34 -17.32
N ASN A 75 -4.71 7.47 -16.63
CA ASN A 75 -5.53 7.88 -15.49
C ASN A 75 -6.99 8.18 -15.84
N VAL A 76 -7.28 8.50 -17.11
CA VAL A 76 -8.65 8.78 -17.58
C VAL A 76 -9.21 7.70 -18.50
N THR A 77 -8.36 6.79 -19.02
CA THR A 77 -8.76 5.74 -19.96
C THR A 77 -7.99 4.42 -19.75
N ASN A 78 -8.72 3.34 -19.45
CA ASN A 78 -8.13 2.02 -19.14
C ASN A 78 -7.71 1.19 -20.38
N HIS A 79 -7.80 1.73 -21.60
CA HIS A 79 -7.73 0.94 -22.84
C HIS A 79 -6.74 1.47 -23.89
N CYS A 80 -5.72 2.24 -23.50
CA CYS A 80 -4.75 2.79 -24.44
C CYS A 80 -3.41 2.02 -24.40
N ASP A 81 -2.96 1.57 -25.56
CA ASP A 81 -1.64 0.97 -25.75
C ASP A 81 -0.52 2.02 -25.58
N ILE A 82 0.47 1.70 -24.75
CA ILE A 82 1.58 2.59 -24.39
C ILE A 82 2.37 2.98 -25.64
N ASN A 83 2.70 2.02 -26.51
CA ASN A 83 3.49 2.27 -27.70
C ASN A 83 2.77 3.22 -28.67
N SER A 84 1.45 3.07 -28.80
CA SER A 84 0.60 3.98 -29.57
C SER A 84 0.60 5.41 -29.03
N ILE A 85 0.52 5.58 -27.71
CA ILE A 85 0.57 6.90 -27.06
C ILE A 85 1.92 7.56 -27.32
N VAL A 86 3.03 6.85 -27.05
CA VAL A 86 4.39 7.35 -27.24
C VAL A 86 4.63 7.76 -28.70
N LYS A 87 4.21 6.92 -29.66
CA LYS A 87 4.35 7.24 -31.09
C LYS A 87 3.60 8.51 -31.48
N ARG A 88 2.37 8.69 -30.98
CA ARG A 88 1.57 9.90 -31.24
C ARG A 88 2.18 11.11 -30.56
N TYR A 89 2.67 10.99 -29.34
CA TYR A 89 3.36 12.09 -28.67
C TYR A 89 4.64 12.52 -29.40
N ASN A 90 5.44 11.57 -29.89
CA ASN A 90 6.60 11.87 -30.72
C ASN A 90 6.21 12.51 -32.05
N THR A 91 5.12 12.05 -32.66
CA THR A 91 4.56 12.69 -33.86
C THR A 91 4.17 14.13 -33.57
N LEU A 92 3.52 14.40 -32.42
CA LEU A 92 3.11 15.74 -32.00
C LEU A 92 4.31 16.69 -31.91
N LYS A 93 5.39 16.28 -31.24
CA LYS A 93 6.61 17.08 -31.11
C LYS A 93 7.22 17.44 -32.47
N VAL A 94 7.09 16.56 -33.46
CA VAL A 94 7.62 16.77 -34.82
C VAL A 94 6.74 17.72 -35.65
N VAL A 95 5.42 17.70 -35.45
CA VAL A 95 4.49 18.55 -36.23
C VAL A 95 4.33 19.96 -35.66
N LEU A 96 4.84 20.24 -34.46
CA LEU A 96 4.86 21.59 -33.90
C LEU A 96 5.73 22.52 -34.76
N PRO A 97 5.34 23.79 -34.95
CA PRO A 97 6.18 24.79 -35.59
C PRO A 97 7.56 24.87 -34.93
N LYS A 98 8.61 24.99 -35.75
CA LYS A 98 9.99 25.01 -35.25
C LYS A 98 10.21 26.18 -34.29
N GLU A 99 9.61 27.32 -34.61
CA GLU A 99 9.63 28.52 -33.80
C GLU A 99 9.11 28.26 -32.38
N TRP A 100 8.05 27.45 -32.25
CA TRP A 100 7.48 27.08 -30.96
C TRP A 100 8.39 26.13 -30.20
N THR A 101 8.94 25.12 -30.89
CA THR A 101 9.89 24.19 -30.25
C THR A 101 11.12 24.94 -29.71
N GLU A 102 11.64 25.93 -30.44
CA GLU A 102 12.74 26.77 -29.96
C GLU A 102 12.36 27.58 -28.74
N ILE A 103 11.15 28.16 -28.71
CA ILE A 103 10.64 28.92 -27.56
C ILE A 103 10.52 28.01 -26.33
N ILE A 104 10.01 26.79 -26.51
CA ILE A 104 9.83 25.78 -25.45
C ILE A 104 11.17 25.33 -24.86
N HIS A 105 12.19 25.19 -25.70
CA HIS A 105 13.53 24.79 -25.25
C HIS A 105 14.38 25.94 -24.68
N LYS A 106 14.00 27.21 -24.89
CA LYS A 106 14.75 28.39 -24.43
C LYS A 106 14.09 29.14 -23.27
N ASN A 107 12.79 28.93 -23.04
CA ASN A 107 12.02 29.69 -22.05
C ASN A 107 11.25 28.73 -21.14
N ILE A 108 11.11 29.10 -19.88
CA ILE A 108 10.25 28.39 -18.92
C ILE A 108 8.87 29.04 -18.93
N HIS A 109 7.82 28.27 -19.22
CA HIS A 109 6.45 28.73 -19.02
C HIS A 109 6.12 28.75 -17.54
N ARG A 110 6.23 29.93 -16.92
CA ARG A 110 5.69 30.14 -15.59
C ARG A 110 4.21 30.43 -15.73
N ARG A 111 3.34 29.49 -15.34
CA ARG A 111 1.93 29.81 -15.14
C ARG A 111 1.86 31.00 -14.20
N ASN A 112 1.14 32.06 -14.59
CA ASN A 112 0.75 33.10 -13.65
C ASN A 112 -0.18 32.45 -12.63
N VAL A 113 0.36 31.99 -11.51
CA VAL A 113 -0.39 31.40 -10.39
C VAL A 113 -1.18 32.52 -9.72
N SER A 114 -2.24 32.96 -10.37
CA SER A 114 -3.23 33.90 -9.81
C SER A 114 -4.24 33.17 -8.91
N ARG A 115 -4.18 31.83 -8.84
CA ARG A 115 -4.97 31.02 -7.91
C ARG A 115 -4.05 30.40 -6.88
N SER A 116 -3.97 31.01 -5.70
CA SER A 116 -3.58 30.30 -4.49
C SER A 116 -4.61 29.19 -4.27
N ILE A 117 -4.24 27.95 -4.59
CA ILE A 117 -5.05 26.79 -4.22
C ILE A 117 -4.86 26.63 -2.71
N ASN A 118 -5.80 27.16 -1.93
CA ASN A 118 -5.82 26.95 -0.49
C ASN A 118 -6.28 25.51 -0.23
N ILE A 119 -5.32 24.61 -0.14
CA ILE A 119 -5.57 23.23 0.26
C ILE A 119 -5.69 23.22 1.78
N ASN A 120 -6.88 22.90 2.28
CA ASN A 120 -7.10 22.67 3.70
C ASN A 120 -7.14 21.17 4.00
N VAL A 121 -6.46 20.78 5.06
CA VAL A 121 -6.40 19.41 5.57
C VAL A 121 -7.17 19.35 6.88
N ILE A 122 -8.02 18.33 7.04
CA ILE A 122 -8.72 18.03 8.29
C ILE A 122 -8.01 16.86 8.95
N PHE A 123 -7.36 17.09 10.10
CA PHE A 123 -6.74 16.04 10.90
C PHE A 123 -7.23 16.15 12.34
N LYS A 124 -7.82 15.07 12.89
CA LYS A 124 -8.41 15.03 14.25
C LYS A 124 -9.34 16.22 14.52
N ASP A 125 -10.28 16.45 13.59
CA ASP A 125 -11.27 17.54 13.64
C ASP A 125 -10.69 18.97 13.63
N LYS A 126 -9.38 19.12 13.39
CA LYS A 126 -8.74 20.42 13.17
C LYS A 126 -8.57 20.67 11.68
N LEU A 127 -9.15 21.78 11.21
CA LEU A 127 -8.89 22.31 9.88
C LEU A 127 -7.56 23.09 9.90
N SER A 128 -6.65 22.80 8.99
CA SER A 128 -5.38 23.51 8.85
C SER A 128 -5.01 23.65 7.38
N GLU A 129 -4.34 24.73 7.04
CA GLU A 129 -3.79 24.90 5.69
C GLU A 129 -2.67 23.88 5.47
N PHE A 130 -2.57 23.33 4.26
CA PHE A 130 -1.59 22.29 3.92
C PHE A 130 -0.14 22.75 4.20
N SER A 131 0.15 24.02 3.97
CA SER A 131 1.45 24.66 4.25
C SER A 131 1.82 24.64 5.74
N MET A 132 0.83 24.55 6.63
CA MET A 132 0.97 24.55 8.08
C MET A 132 0.96 23.14 8.68
N CYS A 133 0.73 22.10 7.87
CA CYS A 133 0.73 20.72 8.32
C CYS A 133 2.15 20.16 8.40
N SER A 134 2.47 19.47 9.49
CA SER A 134 3.71 18.72 9.59
C SER A 134 3.67 17.45 8.74
N THR A 135 4.85 16.99 8.27
CA THR A 135 4.99 15.72 7.56
C THR A 135 4.40 14.55 8.35
N LYS A 136 4.52 14.58 9.68
CA LYS A 136 3.95 13.57 10.57
C LYS A 136 2.42 13.56 10.53
N GLU A 137 1.77 14.71 10.54
CA GLU A 137 0.31 14.82 10.45
C GLU A 137 -0.19 14.33 9.10
N LEU A 138 0.46 14.74 8.00
CA LEU A 138 0.13 14.27 6.65
C LEU A 138 0.32 12.76 6.51
N TYR A 139 1.43 12.23 7.03
CA TYR A 139 1.69 10.79 7.04
C TYR A 139 0.63 10.02 7.84
N LEU A 140 0.29 10.48 9.05
CA LEU A 140 -0.75 9.85 9.86
C LEU A 140 -2.12 9.92 9.19
N LEU A 141 -2.45 11.03 8.53
CA LEU A 141 -3.69 11.17 7.77
C LEU A 141 -3.74 10.18 6.60
N LEU A 142 -2.70 10.14 5.77
CA LEU A 142 -2.61 9.20 4.64
C LEU A 142 -2.66 7.75 5.11
N THR A 143 -1.86 7.40 6.11
CA THR A 143 -1.85 6.05 6.67
C THR A 143 -3.17 5.69 7.32
N SER A 144 -3.89 6.61 8.00
CA SER A 144 -5.22 6.30 8.53
C SER A 144 -6.26 5.99 7.44
N LYS A 145 -6.08 6.52 6.22
CA LYS A 145 -6.97 6.27 5.08
C LYS A 145 -6.56 5.05 4.25
N LEU A 146 -5.27 4.72 4.25
CA LEU A 146 -4.70 3.60 3.49
C LEU A 146 -4.54 2.32 4.31
N CYS A 147 -4.46 2.42 5.64
CA CYS A 147 -4.29 1.28 6.53
C CYS A 147 -5.59 0.49 6.56
N GLN A 148 -5.60 -0.60 5.81
CA GLN A 148 -6.61 -1.64 5.93
C GLN A 148 -6.22 -2.54 7.09
N HIS A 149 -7.21 -2.93 7.91
CA HIS A 149 -6.97 -3.88 8.99
C HIS A 149 -6.42 -5.20 8.39
N PRO A 150 -5.38 -5.79 9.00
CA PRO A 150 -4.84 -7.07 8.54
C PRO A 150 -5.93 -8.14 8.52
N ILE A 151 -5.98 -8.95 7.45
CA ILE A 151 -6.94 -10.06 7.31
C ILE A 151 -6.84 -11.05 8.48
N CYS A 152 -5.66 -11.16 9.10
CA CYS A 152 -5.44 -12.03 10.25
C CYS A 152 -6.28 -11.64 11.47
N TYR A 153 -6.71 -10.38 11.62
CA TYR A 153 -7.53 -9.97 12.75
C TYR A 153 -8.86 -10.70 12.75
N LYS A 154 -9.53 -10.74 11.60
CA LYS A 154 -10.76 -11.51 11.43
C LYS A 154 -10.55 -12.99 11.79
N LYS A 155 -9.43 -13.58 11.39
CA LYS A 155 -9.10 -14.97 11.69
C LYS A 155 -8.91 -15.21 13.19
N TRP A 156 -8.21 -14.32 13.87
CA TRP A 156 -7.96 -14.47 15.31
C TRP A 156 -9.18 -14.13 16.17
N THR A 157 -9.99 -13.16 15.77
CA THR A 157 -11.29 -12.90 16.40
C THR A 157 -12.24 -14.09 16.23
N GLU A 158 -12.24 -14.77 15.08
CA GLU A 158 -13.01 -16.02 14.89
C GLU A 158 -12.54 -17.18 15.79
N VAL A 159 -11.26 -17.22 16.17
CA VAL A 159 -10.66 -18.33 16.94
C VAL A 159 -10.74 -18.10 18.45
N PHE A 160 -10.45 -16.88 18.91
CA PHE A 160 -10.32 -16.55 20.33
C PHE A 160 -11.33 -15.51 20.83
N GLU A 161 -12.23 -15.01 19.98
CA GLU A 161 -13.19 -13.96 20.34
C GLU A 161 -12.54 -12.65 20.85
N ILE A 162 -11.26 -12.41 20.51
CA ILE A 162 -10.51 -11.21 20.90
C ILE A 162 -10.97 -9.99 20.08
N GLU A 163 -11.19 -8.86 20.76
CA GLU A 163 -11.48 -7.59 20.11
C GLU A 163 -10.30 -7.07 19.28
N GLU A 164 -10.56 -6.44 18.13
CA GLU A 164 -9.52 -5.93 17.24
C GLU A 164 -8.57 -4.91 17.91
N ASN A 165 -9.09 -4.13 18.87
CA ASN A 165 -8.31 -3.18 19.66
C ASN A 165 -7.23 -3.85 20.50
N ASP A 166 -7.50 -5.07 20.98
CA ASP A 166 -6.56 -5.87 21.75
C ASP A 166 -5.57 -6.60 20.85
N LEU A 167 -6.02 -7.08 19.69
CA LEU A 167 -5.12 -7.67 18.68
C LEU A 167 -4.03 -6.70 18.21
N CYS A 168 -4.30 -5.39 18.18
CA CYS A 168 -3.28 -4.39 17.88
C CYS A 168 -2.11 -4.40 18.88
N LYS A 169 -2.32 -4.89 20.11
CA LYS A 169 -1.27 -4.98 21.14
C LYS A 169 -0.30 -6.12 20.87
N VAL A 170 -0.71 -7.16 20.12
CA VAL A 170 0.16 -8.29 19.68
C VAL A 170 1.44 -7.76 19.04
N TRP A 171 1.37 -6.69 18.26
CA TRP A 171 2.53 -6.16 17.53
C TRP A 171 3.62 -5.56 18.42
N LYS A 172 3.26 -5.13 19.64
CA LYS A 172 4.25 -4.71 20.64
C LYS A 172 5.06 -5.91 21.11
N ASN A 173 4.40 -7.06 21.24
CA ASN A 173 5.02 -8.32 21.61
C ASN A 173 5.92 -8.83 20.49
N VAL A 174 5.44 -8.84 19.24
CA VAL A 174 6.23 -9.25 18.07
C VAL A 174 7.54 -8.44 17.96
N ASN A 175 7.47 -7.11 18.07
CA ASN A 175 8.61 -6.20 17.86
C ASN A 175 9.42 -5.87 19.12
N PHE A 176 9.52 -6.82 20.05
CA PHE A 176 10.20 -6.57 21.31
C PHE A 176 11.73 -6.59 21.16
N TYR A 177 12.41 -5.55 21.63
CA TYR A 177 13.82 -5.23 21.30
C TYR A 177 14.87 -6.26 21.73
N TRP A 178 14.61 -7.08 22.76
CA TRP A 178 15.51 -8.15 23.18
C TRP A 178 15.23 -9.49 22.50
N LYS A 179 14.22 -9.58 21.64
CA LYS A 179 13.83 -10.83 21.00
C LYS A 179 14.80 -11.16 19.86
N PRO A 180 15.35 -12.38 19.81
CA PRO A 180 16.11 -12.84 18.65
C PRO A 180 15.27 -12.74 17.37
N SER A 181 15.90 -12.38 16.24
CA SER A 181 15.22 -12.20 14.96
C SER A 181 14.40 -13.43 14.52
N ILE A 182 14.87 -14.64 14.85
CA ILE A 182 14.16 -15.89 14.53
C ILE A 182 12.83 -16.02 15.28
N LEU A 183 12.78 -15.57 16.54
CA LEU A 183 11.56 -15.55 17.33
C LEU A 183 10.65 -14.41 16.89
N MET A 184 11.20 -13.26 16.53
CA MET A 184 10.40 -12.16 15.96
C MET A 184 9.70 -12.61 14.66
N ASP A 185 10.40 -13.34 13.79
CA ASP A 185 9.85 -13.87 12.55
C ASP A 185 8.75 -14.92 12.82
N LEU A 186 8.96 -15.82 13.78
CA LEU A 186 7.94 -16.79 14.18
C LEU A 186 6.68 -16.09 14.71
N ASP A 187 6.82 -15.19 15.68
CA ASP A 187 5.70 -14.48 16.29
C ASP A 187 4.98 -13.61 15.27
N PHE A 188 5.74 -12.99 14.35
CA PHE A 188 5.17 -12.26 13.22
C PHE A 188 4.32 -13.17 12.36
N LYS A 189 4.80 -14.39 12.05
CA LYS A 189 4.07 -15.38 11.24
C LYS A 189 2.85 -15.94 11.94
N ILE A 190 2.91 -16.16 13.25
CA ILE A 190 1.76 -16.52 14.08
C ILE A 190 0.75 -15.38 14.06
N ALA A 191 1.15 -14.16 14.44
CA ALA A 191 0.27 -13.00 14.49
C ALA A 191 -0.39 -12.69 13.13
N HIS A 192 0.35 -12.85 12.01
CA HIS A 192 -0.19 -12.70 10.66
C HIS A 192 -0.99 -13.90 10.14
N TYR A 193 -1.13 -14.97 10.92
CA TYR A 193 -1.75 -16.22 10.48
C TYR A 193 -1.12 -16.75 9.18
N CYS A 194 0.20 -16.61 9.00
CA CYS A 194 0.90 -16.89 7.74
C CYS A 194 1.91 -18.05 7.81
N ILE A 195 1.92 -18.84 8.89
CA ILE A 195 2.64 -20.13 8.94
C ILE A 195 2.11 -21.07 7.86
N PHE A 196 3.02 -21.74 7.14
CA PHE A 196 2.69 -22.79 6.19
C PHE A 196 2.33 -24.06 6.93
N THR A 197 1.05 -24.43 6.89
CA THR A 197 0.55 -25.72 7.39
C THR A 197 0.19 -26.61 6.22
N ASN A 198 0.05 -27.92 6.46
CA ASN A 198 -0.31 -28.88 5.41
C ASN A 198 -1.64 -28.51 4.72
N SER A 199 -2.61 -27.94 5.44
CA SER A 199 -3.83 -27.39 4.83
C SER A 199 -3.54 -26.30 3.78
N LYS A 200 -2.60 -25.39 4.05
CA LYS A 200 -2.21 -24.35 3.09
C LYS A 200 -1.41 -24.91 1.93
N LEU A 201 -0.46 -25.79 2.22
CA LEU A 201 0.37 -26.43 1.19
C LEU A 201 -0.48 -27.27 0.22
N MET A 202 -1.50 -27.97 0.73
CA MET A 202 -2.49 -28.69 -0.10
C MET A 202 -3.31 -27.73 -0.96
N THR A 203 -3.77 -26.61 -0.39
CA THR A 203 -4.50 -25.56 -1.14
C THR A 203 -3.64 -24.98 -2.26
N MET A 204 -2.34 -24.85 -2.04
CA MET A 204 -1.35 -24.41 -3.03
C MET A 204 -0.94 -25.52 -4.03
N LYS A 205 -1.48 -26.74 -3.88
CA LYS A 205 -1.16 -27.91 -4.71
C LYS A 205 0.31 -28.31 -4.67
N LEU A 206 0.99 -28.04 -3.55
CA LEU A 206 2.38 -28.47 -3.31
C LEU A 206 2.45 -29.87 -2.70
N ILE A 207 1.41 -30.26 -1.96
CA ILE A 207 1.24 -31.59 -1.36
C ILE A 207 -0.20 -32.09 -1.59
N ASN A 208 -0.42 -33.40 -1.41
CA ASN A 208 -1.71 -34.06 -1.66
C ASN A 208 -2.48 -34.44 -0.39
N TYR A 209 -1.98 -34.04 0.78
CA TYR A 209 -2.58 -34.32 2.08
C TYR A 209 -2.58 -33.06 2.94
N ASN A 210 -3.47 -33.00 3.92
CA ASN A 210 -3.57 -31.88 4.85
C ASN A 210 -3.55 -32.32 6.33
N VAL A 211 -3.21 -33.58 6.59
CA VAL A 211 -3.12 -34.15 7.94
C VAL A 211 -1.82 -33.67 8.60
N CYS A 212 -1.81 -33.54 9.92
CA CYS A 212 -0.64 -33.16 10.69
C CYS A 212 0.44 -34.24 10.65
N ASP A 213 1.68 -33.83 10.37
CA ASP A 213 2.83 -34.74 10.32
C ASP A 213 3.24 -35.28 11.70
N VAL A 214 2.76 -34.67 12.79
CA VAL A 214 3.09 -35.06 14.17
C VAL A 214 2.12 -36.11 14.70
N CYS A 215 0.81 -35.84 14.67
CA CYS A 215 -0.19 -36.76 15.22
C CYS A 215 -0.76 -37.74 14.18
N GLU A 216 -0.59 -37.45 12.88
CA GLU A 216 -1.11 -38.21 11.74
C GLU A 216 -2.63 -38.47 11.75
N LYS A 217 -3.40 -37.74 12.56
CA LYS A 217 -4.84 -37.98 12.79
C LYS A 217 -5.73 -36.83 12.32
N GLU A 218 -5.35 -35.60 12.66
CA GLU A 218 -6.19 -34.42 12.43
C GLU A 218 -5.63 -33.52 11.33
N VAL A 219 -6.48 -32.64 10.80
CA VAL A 219 -6.11 -31.66 9.78
C VAL A 219 -5.19 -30.60 10.37
N GLU A 220 -4.05 -30.38 9.74
CA GLU A 220 -3.05 -29.41 10.20
C GLU A 220 -3.43 -27.98 9.81
N ASN A 221 -3.86 -27.24 10.82
CA ASN A 221 -3.99 -25.79 10.80
C ASN A 221 -3.14 -25.20 11.94
N ILE A 222 -3.01 -23.86 11.99
CA ILE A 222 -2.14 -23.20 12.97
C ILE A 222 -2.58 -23.55 14.41
N THR A 223 -3.88 -23.58 14.68
CA THR A 223 -4.40 -23.94 16.01
C THR A 223 -4.10 -25.39 16.39
N HIS A 224 -4.19 -26.33 15.45
CA HIS A 224 -3.82 -27.71 15.71
C HIS A 224 -2.32 -27.84 16.00
N LEU A 225 -1.49 -27.24 15.14
CA LEU A 225 -0.03 -27.31 15.24
C LEU A 225 0.52 -26.77 16.57
N PHE A 226 -0.14 -25.76 17.16
CA PHE A 226 0.36 -25.09 18.36
C PHE A 226 -0.46 -25.32 19.63
N LEU A 227 -1.71 -25.79 19.55
CA LEU A 227 -2.60 -25.85 20.72
C LEU A 227 -3.35 -27.18 20.88
N LEU A 228 -3.81 -27.79 19.78
CA LEU A 228 -4.75 -28.91 19.84
C LEU A 228 -4.13 -30.27 19.50
N CYS A 229 -2.89 -30.31 19.02
CA CYS A 229 -2.22 -31.57 18.69
C CYS A 229 -2.10 -32.47 19.93
N SER A 230 -2.57 -33.72 19.79
CA SER A 230 -2.56 -34.70 20.89
C SER A 230 -1.16 -34.97 21.44
N GLU A 231 -0.14 -34.87 20.59
CA GLU A 231 1.26 -35.10 20.96
C GLU A 231 1.86 -33.92 21.75
N LEU A 232 1.17 -32.77 21.83
CA LEU A 232 1.62 -31.59 22.58
C LEU A 232 0.96 -31.47 23.97
N VAL A 233 0.10 -32.40 24.38
CA VAL A 233 -0.67 -32.29 25.64
C VAL A 233 0.24 -32.16 26.87
N GLU A 234 1.27 -33.00 26.98
CA GLU A 234 2.21 -32.94 28.11
C GLU A 234 2.99 -31.62 28.14
N PHE A 235 3.35 -31.12 26.96
CA PHE A 235 3.99 -29.82 26.82
C PHE A 235 3.07 -28.70 27.30
N HIS A 236 1.81 -28.66 26.85
CA HIS A 236 0.84 -27.66 27.30
C HIS A 236 0.61 -27.70 28.81
N LEU A 237 0.49 -28.89 29.41
CA LEU A 237 0.38 -29.04 30.86
C LEU A 237 1.60 -28.49 31.60
N PHE A 238 2.81 -28.80 31.11
CA PHE A 238 4.04 -28.24 31.66
C PHE A 238 4.07 -26.71 31.57
N MET A 239 3.66 -26.16 30.43
CA MET A 239 3.61 -24.71 30.20
C MET A 239 2.58 -24.03 31.09
N GLN A 240 1.39 -24.60 31.25
CA GLN A 240 0.35 -24.12 32.15
C GLN A 240 0.83 -24.08 33.61
N GLN A 241 1.55 -25.11 34.06
CA GLN A 241 2.15 -25.14 35.39
C GLN A 241 3.21 -24.05 35.60
N LYS A 242 4.04 -23.78 34.58
CA LYS A 242 5.01 -22.68 34.67
C LYS A 242 4.32 -21.32 34.71
N LEU A 243 3.24 -21.18 33.96
CA LEU A 243 2.41 -19.98 33.96
C LEU A 243 1.75 -19.73 35.32
N SER A 244 1.16 -20.76 35.93
CA SER A 244 0.52 -20.60 37.23
C SER A 244 1.52 -20.08 38.27
N VAL A 245 2.73 -20.64 38.32
CA VAL A 245 3.80 -20.18 39.23
C VAL A 245 4.18 -18.72 39.01
N LEU A 246 4.18 -18.25 37.75
CA LEU A 246 4.48 -16.85 37.44
C LEU A 246 3.35 -15.91 37.87
N PHE A 247 2.11 -16.41 37.92
CA PHE A 247 0.93 -15.66 38.31
C PHE A 247 0.52 -15.83 39.78
N ASP A 248 1.11 -16.78 40.52
CA ASP A 248 0.79 -17.08 41.93
C ASP A 248 0.89 -15.86 42.88
N ASN A 249 1.62 -14.81 42.50
CA ASN A 249 1.84 -13.60 43.32
C ASN A 249 1.17 -12.32 42.76
N VAL A 250 0.18 -12.48 41.88
CA VAL A 250 -0.47 -11.37 41.16
C VAL A 250 -1.89 -11.15 41.71
N ASP A 251 -2.34 -9.90 41.76
CA ASP A 251 -3.73 -9.55 42.13
C ASP A 251 -4.75 -10.30 41.25
N SER A 252 -5.67 -11.01 41.91
CA SER A 252 -6.64 -11.96 41.31
C SER A 252 -7.50 -11.37 40.20
N ASP A 253 -7.88 -10.10 40.32
CA ASP A 253 -8.92 -9.48 39.47
C ASP A 253 -8.50 -9.34 38.00
N LYS A 254 -7.20 -9.45 37.68
CA LYS A 254 -6.69 -9.42 36.29
C LYS A 254 -6.37 -10.80 35.71
N ILE A 255 -6.27 -11.83 36.56
CA ILE A 255 -5.89 -13.19 36.14
C ILE A 255 -7.11 -13.97 35.67
N ASP A 256 -8.28 -13.71 36.27
CA ASP A 256 -9.52 -14.44 35.97
C ASP A 256 -9.99 -14.30 34.50
N ASN A 257 -9.47 -13.32 33.76
CA ASN A 257 -9.78 -13.10 32.34
C ASN A 257 -8.66 -13.57 31.38
N LEU A 258 -7.59 -14.19 31.87
CA LEU A 258 -6.51 -14.68 31.02
C LEU A 258 -6.85 -16.06 30.45
N VAL A 259 -6.98 -16.12 29.12
CA VAL A 259 -7.12 -17.37 28.38
C VAL A 259 -5.72 -17.91 28.07
N TYR A 260 -5.40 -19.12 28.54
CA TYR A 260 -4.08 -19.74 28.40
C TYR A 260 -3.60 -19.75 26.95
N GLU A 261 -4.47 -20.15 26.04
CA GLU A 261 -4.19 -20.29 24.62
C GLU A 261 -3.81 -18.95 23.98
N GLU A 262 -4.46 -17.86 24.38
CA GLU A 262 -4.13 -16.51 23.90
C GLU A 262 -2.76 -16.06 24.40
N VAL A 263 -2.49 -16.27 25.70
CA VAL A 263 -1.19 -15.94 26.31
C VAL A 263 -0.08 -16.78 25.71
N PHE A 264 -0.36 -18.05 25.39
CA PHE A 264 0.60 -18.94 24.75
C PHE A 264 0.92 -18.46 23.32
N MET A 265 -0.10 -18.10 22.54
CA MET A 265 0.07 -17.70 21.13
C MET A 265 0.60 -16.27 20.94
N PHE A 266 0.22 -15.32 21.80
CA PHE A 266 0.51 -13.90 21.59
C PHE A 266 1.29 -13.24 22.74
N GLY A 267 1.47 -13.94 23.86
CA GLY A 267 1.96 -13.35 25.10
C GLY A 267 0.92 -12.46 25.77
N LEU A 268 1.34 -11.76 26.82
CA LEU A 268 0.46 -10.85 27.56
C LEU A 268 0.22 -9.54 26.79
N PHE A 269 -1.03 -9.12 26.70
CA PHE A 269 -1.43 -7.86 26.04
C PHE A 269 -1.19 -6.59 26.87
N GLY A 270 -0.84 -6.73 28.16
CA GLY A 270 -0.66 -5.60 29.07
C GLY A 270 0.28 -5.89 30.23
N SER A 271 0.77 -4.81 30.85
CA SER A 271 1.63 -4.87 32.03
C SER A 271 0.83 -5.34 33.24
N ILE A 272 1.15 -6.53 33.76
CA ILE A 272 0.60 -7.05 35.01
C ILE A 272 1.59 -6.71 36.12
N LYS A 273 1.14 -5.96 37.13
CA LYS A 273 1.99 -5.56 38.26
C LYS A 273 2.45 -6.81 39.01
N GLY A 274 3.77 -7.01 39.12
CA GLY A 274 4.36 -8.20 39.75
C GLY A 274 4.80 -9.28 38.76
N VAL A 275 4.40 -9.19 37.49
CA VAL A 275 4.89 -10.06 36.41
C VAL A 275 5.83 -9.23 35.56
N ASN A 276 7.07 -9.69 35.40
CA ASN A 276 7.92 -9.12 34.35
C ASN A 276 7.20 -9.33 33.02
N GLU A 277 7.03 -8.27 32.20
CA GLU A 277 6.37 -8.27 30.89
C GLU A 277 6.95 -9.29 29.88
N PHE A 278 7.97 -10.03 30.30
CA PHE A 278 8.76 -11.03 29.60
C PHE A 278 8.17 -12.45 29.59
N CYS A 279 6.87 -12.63 29.87
CA CYS A 279 6.22 -13.93 29.64
C CYS A 279 5.86 -14.10 28.17
N GLN A 280 6.86 -14.24 27.30
CA GLN A 280 6.63 -14.70 25.93
C GLN A 280 7.27 -16.07 25.75
N PHE A 281 6.41 -17.07 25.69
CA PHE A 281 6.68 -18.51 25.68
C PHE A 281 7.49 -19.03 24.49
N HIS A 282 7.79 -18.17 23.53
CA HIS A 282 8.38 -18.55 22.25
C HIS A 282 9.87 -18.90 22.35
N VAL A 283 10.54 -18.54 23.46
CA VAL A 283 11.87 -19.10 23.78
C VAL A 283 11.81 -20.63 23.87
N ILE A 284 10.70 -21.18 24.36
CA ILE A 284 10.50 -22.63 24.51
C ILE A 284 9.98 -23.26 23.19
N CYS A 285 9.18 -22.55 22.40
CA CYS A 285 8.76 -23.03 21.06
C CYS A 285 9.92 -23.16 20.07
N SER A 286 11.01 -22.40 20.24
CA SER A 286 12.21 -22.60 19.41
C SER A 286 12.87 -23.97 19.59
N GLU A 287 12.76 -24.58 20.77
CA GLU A 287 13.21 -25.96 20.97
C GLU A 287 12.32 -26.96 20.23
N ILE A 288 11.00 -26.74 20.17
CA ILE A 288 10.07 -27.60 19.41
C ILE A 288 10.36 -27.53 17.90
N LEU A 289 10.55 -26.33 17.34
CA LEU A 289 10.90 -26.17 15.93
C LEU A 289 12.33 -26.64 15.61
N TYR A 290 13.25 -26.56 16.57
CA TYR A 290 14.60 -27.09 16.44
C TYR A 290 14.61 -28.62 16.47
N LEU A 291 13.76 -29.25 17.28
CA LEU A 291 13.58 -30.70 17.31
C LEU A 291 12.98 -31.24 16.00
N GLN A 292 12.01 -30.54 15.41
CA GLN A 292 11.47 -30.89 14.08
C GLN A 292 12.53 -30.84 12.97
N LYS A 293 13.53 -29.95 13.06
CA LYS A 293 14.63 -29.89 12.08
C LYS A 293 15.65 -31.01 12.23
N LYS A 294 15.79 -31.59 13.42
CA LYS A 294 16.79 -32.63 13.69
C LYS A 294 16.41 -34.01 13.18
N GLU A 295 15.14 -34.23 12.85
CA GLU A 295 14.66 -35.48 12.24
C GLU A 295 14.77 -35.49 10.70
N PHE A 296 15.18 -34.37 10.08
CA PHE A 296 15.37 -34.23 8.64
C PHE A 296 16.84 -34.03 8.21
N THR A 297 17.81 -34.40 9.06
CA THR A 297 19.24 -34.52 8.71
C THR A 297 19.79 -35.86 9.19
#